data_AF-A0A1W6ZQN5-F1
#
_entry.id   AF-A0A1W6ZQN5-F1
#
_cell.length_a   1.000
_cell.length_b   1.000
_cell.length_c   1.000
_cell.angle_alpha   90.00
_cell.angle_beta   90.00
_cell.angle_gamma   90.00
#
_symmetry.space_group_name_H-M   'P 1'
#
loop_
_entity.id
_entity.type
_entity.pdbx_description
1 polymer ?
#
loop_
_entity_poly.entity_id
_entity_poly.type
_entity_poly.pdbx_seq_one_letter_code
_entity_poly.pdbx_strand_id
1 'polypeptide(L)'
;MPATGPLYPHYFNARVPTKTRSRNRRTAEIPERAPPHVRLFFSLLGMQGLKYDEIEIGSGVLRSTQKSWKRKSFPSLTSLQSVFSFLGWDYVPVPSLEAMPGEISAELVKLARQIEADIPAVWRAAVAVGVEQALLNMSIAEKRAVLEARAANDNALCRRARKVSTSTD
;
A
#
# COMPACT_ATOMS: atom_id res chain seq x y z
N MET A 1 -53.11 49.61 21.84
CA MET A 1 -53.45 48.67 20.76
C MET A 1 -52.21 47.83 20.45
N PRO A 2 -52.06 46.61 20.98
CA PRO A 2 -50.89 45.79 20.64
C PRO A 2 -51.08 45.15 19.27
N ALA A 3 -50.09 45.30 18.39
CA ALA A 3 -50.11 44.81 17.02
C ALA A 3 -50.07 43.27 16.97
N THR A 4 -51.20 42.64 16.67
CA THR A 4 -51.35 41.20 16.40
C THR A 4 -50.98 40.88 14.94
N GLY A 5 -49.77 41.25 14.53
CA GLY A 5 -49.19 40.79 13.27
C GLY A 5 -48.33 39.54 13.51
N PRO A 6 -48.41 38.50 12.66
CA PRO A 6 -47.47 37.38 12.75
C PRO A 6 -46.04 37.89 12.57
N LEU A 7 -45.14 37.46 13.46
CA LEU A 7 -43.74 37.91 13.51
C LEU A 7 -42.94 37.63 12.21
N TYR A 8 -43.46 36.76 11.34
CA TYR A 8 -42.86 36.40 10.05
C TYR A 8 -43.91 36.40 8.92
N PRO A 9 -43.56 36.91 7.73
CA PRO A 9 -44.41 36.83 6.54
C PRO A 9 -44.72 35.38 6.14
N HIS A 10 -45.90 35.13 5.55
CA HIS A 10 -46.35 33.78 5.16
C HIS A 10 -45.45 33.07 4.13
N TYR A 11 -44.55 33.79 3.45
CA TYR A 11 -43.55 33.22 2.54
C TYR A 11 -42.20 32.93 3.20
N PHE A 12 -42.03 33.25 4.48
CA PHE A 12 -40.79 33.02 5.22
C PHE A 12 -40.68 31.54 5.62
N ASN A 13 -40.17 30.74 4.70
CA ASN A 13 -39.80 29.35 4.96
C ASN A 13 -38.48 29.31 5.75
N ALA A 14 -38.57 29.42 7.08
CA ALA A 14 -37.48 29.03 7.97
C ALA A 14 -37.27 27.52 7.84
N ARG A 15 -36.47 27.08 6.86
CA ARG A 15 -36.01 25.70 6.80
C ARG A 15 -35.20 25.46 8.06
N VAL A 16 -35.81 24.79 9.04
CA VAL A 16 -35.11 24.26 10.21
C VAL A 16 -33.92 23.47 9.65
N PRO A 17 -32.67 23.78 10.01
CA PRO A 17 -31.54 22.98 9.56
C PRO A 17 -31.78 21.57 10.09
N THR A 18 -32.27 20.68 9.23
CA THR A 18 -32.44 19.27 9.54
C THR A 18 -31.05 18.78 9.92
N LYS A 19 -30.90 18.36 11.18
CA LYS A 19 -29.64 17.83 11.75
C LYS A 19 -28.88 17.09 10.65
N THR A 20 -27.79 17.68 10.19
CA THR A 20 -26.92 17.10 9.19
C THR A 20 -26.59 15.70 9.69
N ARG A 21 -27.00 14.70 8.89
CA ARG A 21 -26.81 13.28 9.19
C ARG A 21 -25.44 13.08 9.81
N SER A 22 -25.42 12.45 10.97
CA SER A 22 -24.22 11.92 11.61
C SER A 22 -23.24 11.49 10.53
N ARG A 23 -22.04 12.08 10.54
CA ARG A 23 -20.92 11.63 9.71
C ARG A 23 -20.62 10.20 10.16
N ASN A 24 -21.31 9.22 9.57
CA ASN A 24 -20.81 7.86 9.51
C ASN A 24 -19.41 8.02 8.93
N ARG A 25 -18.38 7.85 9.77
CA ARG A 25 -17.01 7.63 9.31
C ARG A 25 -17.15 6.56 8.26
N ARG A 26 -16.97 6.94 6.99
CA ARG A 26 -17.12 6.03 5.87
C ARG A 26 -15.96 5.04 5.96
N THR A 27 -16.15 3.98 6.75
CA THR A 27 -15.26 2.83 6.74
C THR A 27 -15.13 2.40 5.29
N ALA A 28 -13.90 2.22 4.82
CA ALA A 28 -13.68 1.86 3.44
C ALA A 28 -14.35 0.51 3.15
N GLU A 29 -15.33 0.54 2.26
CA GLU A 29 -16.08 -0.65 1.87
C GLU A 29 -15.14 -1.66 1.23
N ILE A 30 -15.08 -2.86 1.80
CA ILE A 30 -14.29 -3.98 1.31
C ILE A 30 -15.00 -4.54 0.07
N PRO A 31 -14.40 -4.46 -1.13
CA PRO A 31 -15.02 -4.98 -2.34
C PRO A 31 -15.09 -6.51 -2.33
N GLU A 32 -16.29 -7.10 -2.48
CA GLU A 32 -16.49 -8.56 -2.44
C GLU A 32 -15.79 -9.30 -3.60
N ARG A 33 -15.86 -8.75 -4.81
CA ARG A 33 -15.34 -9.38 -6.04
C ARG A 33 -13.88 -9.04 -6.36
N ALA A 34 -13.19 -8.33 -5.47
CA ALA A 34 -11.80 -7.97 -5.70
C ALA A 34 -10.85 -9.11 -5.33
N PRO A 35 -9.64 -9.15 -5.92
CA PRO A 35 -8.62 -10.10 -5.53
C PRO A 35 -8.27 -10.03 -4.03
N PRO A 36 -7.77 -11.12 -3.43
CA PRO A 36 -7.49 -11.18 -1.99
C PRO A 36 -6.54 -10.07 -1.50
N HIS A 37 -5.52 -9.74 -2.28
CA HIS A 37 -4.56 -8.67 -1.94
C HIS A 37 -5.21 -7.29 -1.90
N VAL A 38 -6.17 -7.01 -2.80
CA VAL A 38 -6.94 -5.76 -2.80
C VAL A 38 -7.90 -5.72 -1.60
N ARG A 39 -8.51 -6.85 -1.26
CA ARG A 39 -9.38 -6.96 -0.08
C ARG A 39 -8.60 -6.72 1.21
N LEU A 40 -7.39 -7.27 1.31
CA LEU A 40 -6.47 -7.03 2.43
C LEU A 40 -6.12 -5.55 2.56
N PHE A 41 -5.82 -4.89 1.44
CA PHE A 41 -5.58 -3.45 1.43
C PHE A 41 -6.78 -2.66 2.00
N PHE A 42 -8.01 -2.93 1.52
CA PHE A 42 -9.19 -2.20 2.01
C PHE A 42 -9.55 -2.55 3.46
N SER A 43 -9.29 -3.78 3.91
CA SER A 43 -9.50 -4.14 5.32
C SER A 43 -8.52 -3.39 6.22
N LEU A 44 -7.24 -3.31 5.86
CA LEU A 44 -6.24 -2.54 6.62
C LEU A 44 -6.57 -1.05 6.67
N LEU A 45 -7.03 -0.50 5.54
CA LEU A 45 -7.46 0.89 5.45
C LEU A 45 -8.67 1.17 6.37
N GLY A 46 -9.62 0.23 6.43
CA GLY A 46 -10.74 0.28 7.36
C GLY A 46 -10.32 0.15 8.84
N MET A 47 -9.37 -0.74 9.14
CA MET A 47 -8.85 -0.97 10.49
C MET A 47 -8.08 0.24 11.04
N GLN A 48 -7.20 0.83 10.23
CA GLN A 48 -6.37 1.97 10.64
C GLN A 48 -7.12 3.31 10.52
N GLY A 49 -8.29 3.33 9.89
CA GLY A 49 -9.11 4.54 9.74
C GLY A 49 -8.50 5.60 8.82
N LEU A 50 -7.53 5.21 7.99
CA LEU A 50 -6.81 6.11 7.08
C LEU A 50 -7.68 6.51 5.89
N LYS A 51 -7.38 7.69 5.33
CA LYS A 51 -8.01 8.19 4.11
C LYS A 51 -7.15 7.92 2.89
N TYR A 52 -7.79 7.88 1.72
CA TYR A 52 -7.10 7.75 0.44
C TYR A 52 -6.02 8.81 0.21
N ASP A 53 -6.28 10.06 0.62
CA ASP A 53 -5.36 11.18 0.42
C ASP A 53 -4.09 11.02 1.28
N GLU A 54 -4.21 10.43 2.49
CA GLU A 54 -3.06 10.15 3.38
C GLU A 54 -2.17 9.06 2.79
N ILE A 55 -2.77 8.04 2.18
CA ILE A 55 -2.05 6.94 1.52
C ILE A 55 -1.37 7.43 0.25
N GLU A 56 -2.00 8.32 -0.50
CA GLU A 56 -1.38 8.93 -1.69
C GLU A 56 -0.11 9.70 -1.32
N ILE A 57 -0.13 10.47 -0.24
CA ILE A 57 1.04 11.19 0.28
C ILE A 57 2.13 10.22 0.75
N GLY A 58 1.75 9.16 1.48
CA GLY A 58 2.72 8.24 2.10
C GLY A 58 3.31 7.20 1.16
N SER A 59 2.51 6.65 0.25
CA SER A 59 2.92 5.58 -0.67
C SER A 59 3.29 6.06 -2.07
N GLY A 60 2.94 7.30 -2.43
CA GLY A 60 3.09 7.84 -3.78
C GLY A 60 2.12 7.26 -4.81
N VAL A 61 1.20 6.37 -4.41
CA VAL A 61 0.20 5.79 -5.33
C VAL A 61 -1.03 6.70 -5.40
N LEU A 62 -1.36 7.15 -6.61
CA LEU A 62 -2.47 8.08 -6.85
C LEU A 62 -3.80 7.55 -6.31
N ARG A 63 -4.63 8.45 -5.77
CA ARG A 63 -5.97 8.10 -5.26
C ARG A 63 -6.88 7.51 -6.33
N SER A 64 -6.77 7.99 -7.56
CA SER A 64 -7.52 7.45 -8.72
C SER A 64 -7.16 5.99 -8.95
N THR A 65 -5.86 5.65 -8.88
CA THR A 65 -5.33 4.30 -9.00
C THR A 65 -5.87 3.40 -7.89
N GLN A 66 -5.76 3.82 -6.62
CA GLN A 66 -6.28 3.07 -5.48
C GLN A 66 -7.78 2.75 -5.59
N LYS A 67 -8.60 3.71 -6.05
CA LYS A 67 -10.03 3.50 -6.27
C LYS A 67 -10.30 2.54 -7.43
N SER A 68 -9.51 2.63 -8.50
CA SER A 68 -9.67 1.78 -9.68
C SER A 68 -9.39 0.30 -9.39
N TRP A 69 -8.62 -0.03 -8.35
CA TRP A 69 -8.40 -1.41 -7.89
C TRP A 69 -9.67 -2.15 -7.50
N LYS A 70 -10.75 -1.43 -7.16
CA LYS A 70 -12.04 -2.05 -6.84
C LYS A 70 -12.73 -2.67 -8.06
N ARG A 71 -12.46 -2.18 -9.28
CA ARG A 71 -13.33 -2.45 -10.44
C ARG A 71 -12.63 -2.58 -11.79
N LYS A 72 -11.54 -1.86 -12.04
CA LYS A 72 -11.00 -1.65 -13.41
C LYS A 72 -9.55 -2.08 -13.59
N SER A 73 -8.69 -1.84 -12.61
CA SER A 73 -7.26 -2.07 -12.74
C SER A 73 -6.78 -3.12 -11.74
N PHE A 74 -5.87 -3.97 -12.17
CA PHE A 74 -5.13 -4.83 -11.27
C PHE A 74 -3.91 -4.06 -10.75
N PRO A 75 -3.68 -4.05 -9.43
CA PRO A 75 -2.51 -3.39 -8.88
C PRO A 75 -1.23 -4.09 -9.32
N SER A 76 -0.19 -3.32 -9.61
CA SER A 76 1.16 -3.88 -9.79
C SER A 76 1.74 -4.29 -8.44
N LEU A 77 2.71 -5.22 -8.46
CA LEU A 77 3.42 -5.65 -7.25
C LEU A 77 4.08 -4.46 -6.55
N THR A 78 4.75 -3.59 -7.31
CA THR A 78 5.42 -2.40 -6.79
C THR A 78 4.44 -1.46 -6.10
N SER A 79 3.28 -1.20 -6.70
CA SER A 79 2.28 -0.32 -6.08
C SER A 79 1.68 -0.91 -4.81
N LEU A 80 1.46 -2.23 -4.75
CA LEU A 80 1.03 -2.88 -3.50
C LEU A 80 2.11 -2.81 -2.44
N GLN A 81 3.37 -3.08 -2.81
CA GLN A 81 4.48 -3.05 -1.87
C GLN A 81 4.65 -1.65 -1.26
N SER A 82 4.58 -0.58 -2.08
CA SER A 82 4.64 0.80 -1.58
C SER A 82 3.50 1.12 -0.61
N VAL A 83 2.28 0.68 -0.93
CA VAL A 83 1.11 0.92 -0.08
C VAL A 83 1.18 0.12 1.23
N PHE A 84 1.50 -1.18 1.16
CA PHE A 84 1.62 -2.00 2.36
C PHE A 84 2.77 -1.53 3.25
N SER A 85 3.92 -1.17 2.67
CA SER A 85 5.07 -0.63 3.42
C SER A 85 4.69 0.64 4.17
N PHE A 86 3.93 1.55 3.54
CA PHE A 86 3.38 2.72 4.24
C PHE A 86 2.42 2.36 5.38
N LEU A 87 1.60 1.31 5.21
CA LEU A 87 0.71 0.81 6.25
C LEU A 87 1.43 0.05 7.39
N GLY A 88 2.75 -0.13 7.28
CA GLY A 88 3.59 -0.88 8.23
C GLY A 88 3.63 -2.39 7.98
N TRP A 89 3.27 -2.84 6.77
CA TRP A 89 3.23 -4.25 6.38
C TRP A 89 4.20 -4.53 5.24
N ASP A 90 4.95 -5.62 5.35
CA ASP A 90 5.76 -6.11 4.24
C ASP A 90 4.94 -7.01 3.32
N TYR A 91 4.91 -6.69 2.03
CA TYR A 91 4.30 -7.51 0.99
C TYR A 91 5.38 -8.14 0.12
N VAL A 92 5.72 -9.38 0.44
CA VAL A 92 6.78 -10.15 -0.23
C VAL A 92 6.18 -11.38 -0.88
N PRO A 93 6.44 -11.64 -2.18
CA PRO A 93 6.06 -12.91 -2.79
C PRO A 93 6.89 -14.04 -2.17
N VAL A 94 6.21 -14.97 -1.51
CA VAL A 94 6.83 -16.20 -0.99
C VAL A 94 6.48 -17.34 -1.94
N PRO A 95 7.46 -18.11 -2.43
CA PRO A 95 7.18 -19.27 -3.26
C PRO A 95 6.31 -20.27 -2.51
N SER A 96 5.39 -20.95 -3.20
CA SER A 96 4.65 -22.05 -2.60
C SER A 96 5.61 -23.20 -2.26
N LEU A 97 5.24 -24.01 -1.27
CA LEU A 97 6.03 -25.18 -0.87
C LEU A 97 6.28 -26.13 -2.06
N GLU A 98 5.31 -26.27 -2.96
CA GLU A 98 5.39 -27.10 -4.16
C GLU A 98 6.36 -26.55 -5.21
N ALA A 99 6.57 -25.23 -5.24
CA ALA A 99 7.50 -24.57 -6.14
C ALA A 99 8.94 -24.54 -5.61
N MET A 100 9.14 -24.89 -4.33
CA MET A 100 10.47 -24.96 -3.73
C MET A 100 11.11 -26.33 -3.96
N PRO A 101 12.45 -26.39 -4.13
CA PRO A 101 13.16 -27.67 -4.12
C PRO A 101 12.86 -28.44 -2.83
N GLY A 102 12.56 -29.73 -2.97
CA GLY A 102 12.10 -30.58 -1.86
C GLY A 102 13.05 -30.57 -0.66
N GLU A 103 14.36 -30.55 -0.90
CA GLU A 103 15.40 -30.48 0.13
C GLU A 103 15.27 -29.22 0.99
N ILE A 104 15.18 -28.05 0.35
CA ILE A 104 15.05 -26.75 1.03
C ILE A 104 13.72 -26.65 1.78
N SER A 105 12.64 -27.16 1.18
CA SER A 105 11.32 -27.14 1.81
C SER A 105 11.29 -27.96 3.11
N ALA A 106 11.95 -29.12 3.14
CA ALA A 106 12.01 -29.98 4.32
C ALA A 106 12.85 -29.35 5.45
N GLU A 107 13.94 -28.66 5.11
CA GLU A 107 14.76 -27.93 6.08
C GLU A 107 14.01 -26.73 6.67
N LEU A 108 13.28 -25.98 5.84
CA LEU A 108 12.44 -24.87 6.31
C LEU A 108 11.33 -25.35 7.24
N VAL A 109 10.71 -26.49 6.95
CA VAL A 109 9.69 -27.08 7.85
C VAL A 109 10.31 -27.47 9.19
N LYS A 110 11.53 -28.01 9.21
CA LYS A 110 12.25 -28.34 10.44
C LYS A 110 12.57 -27.08 11.25
N LEU A 111 13.11 -26.04 10.61
CA LEU A 111 13.40 -24.75 11.24
C LEU A 111 12.14 -24.07 11.78
N ALA A 112 11.06 -24.07 11.00
CA ALA A 112 9.76 -23.53 11.41
C ALA A 112 9.24 -24.19 12.69
N ARG A 113 9.36 -25.52 12.79
CA ARG A 113 8.98 -26.27 14.01
C ARG A 113 9.87 -25.95 15.21
N GLN A 114 11.17 -25.76 15.00
CA GLN A 114 12.11 -25.46 16.09
C GLN A 114 11.89 -24.08 16.70
N ILE A 115 11.46 -23.12 15.89
CA ILE A 115 11.30 -21.71 16.31
C ILE A 115 9.82 -21.39 16.59
N GLU A 116 8.93 -22.40 16.54
CA GLU A 116 7.48 -22.26 16.71
C GLU A 116 6.88 -21.15 15.84
N ALA A 117 7.34 -21.05 14.60
CA ALA A 117 6.96 -20.00 13.67
C ALA A 117 6.39 -20.59 12.38
N ASP A 118 5.54 -19.81 11.71
CA ASP A 118 5.01 -20.20 10.40
C ASP A 118 6.12 -20.22 9.33
N ILE A 119 6.03 -21.15 8.37
CA ILE A 119 7.01 -21.32 7.31
C ILE A 119 7.29 -20.02 6.53
N PRO A 120 6.28 -19.19 6.16
CA PRO A 120 6.53 -17.89 5.52
C PRO A 120 7.25 -16.88 6.42
N ALA A 121 7.10 -16.96 7.75
CA ALA A 121 7.85 -16.12 8.68
C ALA A 121 9.33 -16.54 8.73
N VAL A 122 9.60 -17.85 8.77
CA VAL A 122 10.95 -18.41 8.73
C VAL A 122 11.65 -18.11 7.41
N TRP A 123 10.96 -18.24 6.29
CA TRP A 123 11.50 -17.86 4.98
C TRP A 123 11.91 -16.38 4.91
N ARG A 124 11.05 -15.47 5.41
CA ARG A 124 11.38 -14.05 5.48
C ARG A 124 12.60 -13.78 6.35
N ALA A 125 12.68 -14.41 7.52
CA ALA A 125 13.83 -14.29 8.41
C ALA A 125 15.12 -14.81 7.74
N ALA A 126 15.05 -15.95 7.06
CA ALA A 126 16.19 -16.52 6.34
C ALA A 126 16.68 -15.58 5.23
N VAL A 127 15.77 -14.97 4.45
CA VAL A 127 16.13 -13.99 3.43
C VAL A 127 16.74 -12.73 4.06
N ALA A 128 16.16 -12.21 5.14
CA ALA A 128 16.68 -11.03 5.84
C ALA A 128 18.10 -11.28 6.37
N VAL A 129 18.32 -12.40 7.06
CA VAL A 129 19.65 -12.81 7.55
C VAL A 129 20.63 -12.99 6.39
N GLY A 130 20.20 -13.63 5.29
CA GLY A 130 21.02 -13.79 4.09
C GLY A 130 21.46 -12.46 3.48
N VAL A 131 20.54 -11.48 3.40
CA VAL A 131 20.85 -10.13 2.91
C VAL A 131 21.78 -9.39 3.87
N GLU A 132 21.52 -9.44 5.18
CA GLU A 132 22.37 -8.80 6.19
C GLU A 132 23.79 -9.39 6.20
N GLN A 133 23.93 -10.72 6.14
CA GLN A 133 25.24 -11.36 6.06
C GLN A 133 25.97 -11.01 4.75
N ALA A 134 25.26 -10.96 3.62
CA ALA A 134 25.85 -10.51 2.36
C ALA A 134 26.33 -9.05 2.44
N LEU A 135 25.57 -8.16 3.07
CA LEU A 135 25.95 -6.76 3.26
C LEU A 135 27.11 -6.59 4.25
N LEU A 136 27.17 -7.40 5.30
CA LEU A 136 28.27 -7.38 6.26
C LEU A 136 29.58 -7.88 5.62
N ASN A 137 29.48 -8.89 4.76
CA ASN A 137 30.62 -9.49 4.08
C ASN A 137 31.10 -8.70 2.83
N MET A 138 30.30 -7.76 2.31
CA MET A 138 30.74 -6.89 1.22
C MET A 138 31.86 -5.95 1.67
N SER A 139 32.97 -5.99 0.93
CA SER A 139 34.06 -5.04 1.07
C SER A 139 33.59 -3.61 0.78
N ILE A 140 34.27 -2.62 1.34
CA ILE A 140 33.93 -1.19 1.13
C ILE A 140 33.97 -0.82 -0.37
N ALA A 141 34.87 -1.45 -1.13
CA ALA A 141 34.98 -1.26 -2.58
C ALA A 141 33.73 -1.77 -3.31
N GLU A 142 33.22 -2.95 -2.96
CA GLU A 142 32.00 -3.51 -3.54
C GLU A 142 30.77 -2.68 -3.17
N LYS A 143 30.68 -2.20 -1.92
CA LYS A 143 29.61 -1.29 -1.49
C LYS A 143 29.60 0.01 -2.31
N ARG A 144 30.77 0.60 -2.55
CA ARG A 144 30.89 1.80 -3.40
C ARG A 144 30.47 1.53 -4.85
N ALA A 145 30.91 0.41 -5.42
CA ALA A 145 30.55 0.02 -6.78
C ALA A 145 29.03 -0.21 -6.94
N VAL A 146 28.38 -0.84 -5.95
CA VAL A 146 26.92 -1.04 -5.95
C VAL A 146 26.16 0.29 -5.87
N LEU A 147 26.62 1.23 -5.03
CA LEU A 147 26.01 2.56 -4.91
C LEU A 147 26.21 3.39 -6.18
N GLU A 148 27.39 3.33 -6.80
CA GLU A 148 27.68 3.99 -8.07
C GLU A 148 26.84 3.41 -9.22
N ALA A 149 26.70 2.08 -9.28
CA ALA A 149 25.85 1.41 -10.26
C ALA A 149 24.37 1.83 -10.11
N ARG A 150 23.89 1.96 -8.87
CA ARG A 150 22.52 2.42 -8.59
C ARG A 150 22.31 3.88 -9.01
N ALA A 151 23.25 4.77 -8.65
CA ALA A 151 23.22 6.17 -9.05
C ALA A 151 23.31 6.36 -10.58
N ALA A 152 24.08 5.51 -11.26
CA ALA A 152 24.17 5.51 -12.72
C ALA A 152 22.85 5.07 -13.37
N ASN A 153 22.18 4.07 -12.79
CA ASN A 153 20.90 3.56 -13.28
C ASN A 153 19.77 4.59 -13.09
N ASP A 154 19.72 5.25 -11.93
CA ASP A 154 18.77 6.34 -11.65
C ASP A 154 18.99 7.52 -12.60
N ASN A 155 20.24 7.89 -12.87
CA ASN A 155 20.58 8.91 -13.86
C ASN A 155 20.19 8.51 -15.29
N ALA A 156 20.35 7.23 -15.66
CA ALA A 156 19.94 6.72 -16.97
C ALA A 156 18.41 6.76 -17.14
N LEU A 157 17.65 6.44 -16.08
CA LEU A 157 16.19 6.55 -16.05
C LEU A 157 15.73 8.01 -16.19
N CYS A 158 16.34 8.94 -15.45
CA CYS A 158 16.07 10.37 -15.57
C CYS A 158 16.34 10.90 -16.99
N ARG A 159 17.43 10.46 -17.62
CA ARG A 159 17.77 10.84 -19.01
C ARG A 159 16.76 10.27 -20.02
N ARG A 160 16.30 9.03 -19.83
CA ARG A 160 15.27 8.42 -20.68
C ARG A 160 13.95 9.16 -20.55
N ALA A 161 13.51 9.48 -19.33
CA ALA A 161 12.30 10.25 -19.09
C ALA A 161 12.35 11.62 -19.77
N ARG A 162 13.49 12.30 -19.72
CA ARG A 162 13.69 13.61 -20.37
C ARG A 162 13.67 13.54 -21.90
N LYS A 163 14.21 12.47 -22.50
CA LYS A 163 14.17 12.27 -23.96
C LYS A 163 12.76 11.98 -24.48
N VAL A 164 11.94 11.28 -23.69
CA VAL A 164 10.54 11.01 -24.03
C VAL A 164 9.72 12.30 -24.01
N SER A 165 9.95 13.21 -23.05
CA SER A 165 9.25 14.50 -23.01
C SER A 165 9.56 15.43 -24.19
N THR A 166 10.78 15.37 -24.75
CA THR A 166 11.20 16.25 -25.87
C THR A 166 10.84 15.73 -27.26
N SER A 167 10.22 14.55 -27.36
CA SER A 167 9.86 13.88 -28.62
C SER A 167 8.37 14.01 -28.97
N THR A 168 7.59 14.72 -28.15
CA THR A 168 6.12 14.82 -28.25
C THR A 168 5.62 16.20 -28.65
N ASP A 169 6.54 17.11 -29.00
CA ASP A 169 6.29 18.40 -29.66
C ASP A 169 6.72 18.30 -31.13
#